data_AF-A0A1Z9LY07-F1
#
_entry.id   AF-A0A1Z9LY07-F1
#
_cell.length_a   1.000
_cell.length_b   1.000
_cell.length_c   1.000
_cell.angle_alpha   90.00
_cell.angle_beta   90.00
_cell.angle_gamma   90.00
#
_symmetry.space_group_name_H-M   'P 1'
#
loop_
_entity.id
_entity.type
_entity.pdbx_description
1 polymer ?
#
loop_
_entity_poly.entity_id
_entity_poly.type
_entity_poly.pdbx_seq_one_letter_code
_entity_poly.pdbx_strand_id
1 'polypeptide(L)' 'MWAMFKDDNDINEKAVIGFCSFAVMTLFAVVDLATGIWGKDLVINDMVYNSFVFVTLGSFGIAGAEKIMKK' A
#
# COMPACT_ATOMS: atom_id res chain seq x y z
N MET A 1 6.93 20.16 -5.17
CA MET A 1 5.92 20.14 -4.08
C MET A 1 4.48 20.26 -4.59
N TRP A 2 4.21 20.53 -5.88
CA TRP A 2 2.84 20.81 -6.36
C TRP A 2 2.59 20.20 -7.75
N ALA A 3 2.56 18.87 -7.81
CA ALA A 3 2.03 18.14 -8.98
C ALA A 3 0.95 17.12 -8.60
N MET A 4 0.90 16.69 -7.33
CA MET A 4 -0.17 15.81 -6.82
C MET A 4 -1.45 16.58 -6.45
N PHE A 5 -1.38 17.89 -6.21
CA PHE A 5 -2.54 18.73 -5.89
C PHE A 5 -3.03 19.53 -7.11
N LYS A 6 -3.41 18.85 -8.18
CA LYS A 6 -4.09 19.47 -9.34
C LYS A 6 -5.54 18.99 -9.34
N ASP A 7 -6.49 19.93 -9.39
CA ASP A 7 -7.95 19.65 -9.38
C ASP A 7 -8.40 18.72 -10.52
N ASP A 8 -7.64 18.67 -11.63
CA ASP A 8 -7.76 17.66 -12.69
C ASP A 8 -6.92 16.43 -12.34
N ASN A 9 -7.48 15.54 -11.53
CA ASN A 9 -6.86 14.28 -11.17
C ASN A 9 -7.28 13.18 -12.17
N ASP A 10 -6.57 13.05 -13.29
CA ASP A 10 -6.78 11.95 -14.27
C ASP A 10 -6.40 10.58 -13.65
N ILE A 11 -5.60 10.60 -12.57
CA ILE A 11 -5.09 9.42 -11.87
C ILE A 11 -5.70 9.39 -10.46
N ASN A 12 -6.29 8.27 -10.04
CA ASN A 12 -6.80 8.15 -8.67
C ASN A 12 -5.63 8.07 -7.68
N GLU A 13 -5.26 9.22 -7.08
CA GLU A 13 -4.15 9.35 -6.12
C GLU A 13 -4.23 8.33 -4.97
N LYS A 14 -5.45 7.99 -4.53
CA LYS A 14 -5.67 6.99 -3.47
C LYS A 14 -5.31 5.60 -3.98
N ALA A 15 -5.62 5.27 -5.22
CA ALA A 15 -5.18 4.02 -5.82
C ALA A 15 -3.64 3.96 -5.95
N VAL A 16 -2.98 5.08 -6.27
CA VAL A 16 -1.51 5.14 -6.36
C VAL A 16 -0.86 4.95 -4.99
N ILE A 17 -1.34 5.65 -3.96
CA ILE A 17 -0.83 5.50 -2.59
C ILE A 17 -1.07 4.08 -2.08
N GLY A 18 -2.25 3.51 -2.34
CA GLY A 18 -2.57 2.11 -2.03
C GLY A 18 -1.64 1.12 -2.74
N PHE A 19 -1.33 1.37 -4.02
CA PHE A 19 -0.43 0.52 -4.79
C PHE A 19 1.02 0.62 -4.31
N CYS A 20 1.51 1.82 -4.00
CA CYS A 20 2.85 2.00 -3.43
C CYS A 20 3.00 1.28 -2.08
N SER A 21 1.99 1.39 -1.21
CA SER A 21 1.96 0.67 0.08
C SER A 21 1.97 -0.85 -0.11
N PHE A 22 1.15 -1.35 -1.04
CA PHE A 22 1.11 -2.77 -1.40
C PHE A 22 2.44 -3.29 -1.97
N ALA A 23 3.11 -2.50 -2.81
CA ALA A 23 4.39 -2.86 -3.40
C ALA A 23 5.49 -3.00 -2.33
N VAL A 24 5.53 -2.09 -1.35
CA VAL A 24 6.45 -2.17 -0.21
C VAL A 24 6.18 -3.42 0.63
N MET A 25 4.91 -3.73 0.92
CA MET A 25 4.55 -4.96 1.64
C MET A 25 4.95 -6.23 0.89
N THR A 26 4.77 -6.26 -0.43
CA THR A 26 5.14 -7.40 -1.28
C THR A 26 6.65 -7.61 -1.28
N LEU A 27 7.43 -6.52 -1.38
CA LEU A 27 8.89 -6.58 -1.25
C LEU A 27 9.32 -7.12 0.11
N PHE A 28 8.69 -6.65 1.19
CA PHE A 28 8.97 -7.17 2.54
C PHE A 28 8.68 -8.66 2.65
N ALA A 29 7.56 -9.14 2.12
CA ALA A 29 7.22 -10.57 2.13
C ALA A 29 8.21 -11.41 1.29
N VAL A 30 8.69 -10.89 0.17
CA VAL A 30 9.72 -11.56 -0.65
C VAL A 30 11.04 -11.64 0.10
N VAL A 31 11.45 -10.56 0.77
CA VAL A 31 12.67 -10.54 1.58
C VAL A 31 12.54 -11.49 2.76
N ASP A 32 11.40 -11.49 3.47
CA ASP A 32 11.10 -12.38 4.59
C ASP A 32 11.18 -13.86 4.19
N LEU A 33 10.56 -14.23 3.06
CA LEU A 33 10.67 -15.57 2.49
C LEU A 33 12.12 -15.93 2.13
N ALA A 34 12.87 -15.01 1.51
CA ALA A 34 14.27 -15.24 1.16
C ALA A 34 15.14 -15.45 2.40
N THR A 35 14.90 -14.68 3.47
CA THR A 35 15.63 -14.80 4.74
C THR A 35 15.22 -16.02 5.54
N GLY A 36 13.95 -16.42 5.48
CA GLY A 36 13.45 -17.67 6.05
C GLY A 36 14.10 -18.89 5.39
N ILE A 37 14.31 -18.86 4.08
CA ILE A 37 15.07 -19.92 3.37
C ILE A 37 16.54 -19.94 3.82
N TRP A 38 17.13 -18.80 4.18
CA TRP A 38 18.47 -18.71 4.77
C TRP A 38 18.52 -18.95 6.29
N GLY A 39 17.42 -19.31 6.93
CA GLY A 39 17.36 -19.65 8.35
C GLY A 39 17.53 -18.47 9.30
N LYS A 40 17.32 -17.23 8.82
CA LYS A 40 17.21 -16.04 9.66
C LYS A 40 15.76 -15.56 9.67
N ASP A 41 15.12 -15.65 10.84
CA ASP A 41 13.83 -15.00 11.06
C ASP A 41 14.02 -13.48 11.03
N LEU A 42 13.29 -12.82 10.13
CA LEU A 42 13.15 -11.38 10.16
C LEU A 42 12.09 -11.04 11.22
N VAL A 43 12.52 -10.37 12.29
CA VAL A 43 11.60 -9.84 13.30
C VAL A 43 10.90 -8.63 12.70
N ILE A 44 9.76 -8.88 12.06
CA ILE A 44 8.87 -7.83 11.55
C ILE A 44 8.09 -7.26 12.72
N ASN A 45 8.08 -5.93 12.84
CA ASN A 45 7.28 -5.26 13.86
C ASN A 45 5.81 -5.22 13.43
N ASP A 46 4.94 -5.85 14.23
CA ASP A 46 3.50 -5.91 13.97
C ASP A 46 2.86 -4.52 13.79
N MET A 47 3.31 -3.50 14.52
CA MET A 47 2.79 -2.15 14.38
C MET A 47 3.07 -1.58 12.98
N VAL A 48 4.29 -1.79 12.48
CA VAL A 48 4.72 -1.32 11.15
C VAL A 48 3.96 -2.08 10.08
N TYR A 49 3.90 -3.40 10.17
CA TYR A 49 3.19 -4.25 9.21
C TYR A 49 1.69 -3.89 9.15
N ASN A 50 1.01 -3.81 10.30
CA ASN A 50 -0.40 -3.45 10.36
C ASN A 50 -0.66 -2.03 9.83
N SER A 51 0.25 -1.07 10.07
CA SER A 51 0.11 0.29 9.51
C SER A 51 0.08 0.27 7.98
N PHE A 52 0.98 -0.50 7.33
CA PHE A 52 0.95 -0.66 5.87
C PHE A 52 -0.29 -1.41 5.39
N VAL A 53 -0.77 -2.41 6.13
CA VAL A 53 -2.04 -3.11 5.83
C VAL A 53 -3.21 -2.12 5.83
N PHE A 54 -3.35 -1.31 6.88
CA PHE A 54 -4.44 -0.33 6.99
C PHE A 54 -4.36 0.74 5.91
N VAL A 55 -3.16 1.23 5.57
CA VAL A 55 -2.99 2.20 4.48
C VAL A 55 -3.38 1.58 3.14
N THR A 56 -2.97 0.35 2.87
CA THR A 56 -3.30 -0.35 1.62
C THR A 56 -4.80 -0.59 1.49
N LEU A 57 -5.43 -1.16 2.53
CA LEU A 57 -6.86 -1.45 2.55
C LEU A 57 -7.71 -0.17 2.54
N GLY A 58 -7.34 0.85 3.32
CA GLY A 58 -8.04 2.13 3.34
C GLY A 58 -7.96 2.85 2.00
N SER A 59 -6.79 2.88 1.38
CA SER A 59 -6.58 3.54 0.09
C SER A 59 -7.33 2.86 -1.06
N PHE A 60 -7.28 1.52 -1.13
CA PHE A 60 -8.07 0.77 -2.12
C PHE A 60 -9.56 0.77 -1.81
N GLY A 61 -9.95 0.78 -0.54
CA GLY A 61 -11.34 0.89 -0.10
C GLY A 61 -11.97 2.21 -0.56
N ILE A 62 -11.30 3.34 -0.33
CA ILE A 62 -11.80 4.65 -0.77
C ILE A 62 -11.79 4.75 -2.30
N ALA A 63 -10.72 4.30 -2.96
CA ALA A 63 -10.66 4.31 -4.43
C ALA A 63 -11.76 3.45 -5.08
N GLY A 64 -12.06 2.28 -4.51
CA GLY A 64 -13.14 1.40 -4.95
C GLY A 64 -14.51 1.98 -4.65
N ALA A 65 -14.72 2.53 -3.45
CA ALA A 65 -15.96 3.19 -3.07
C ALA A 65 -16.24 4.41 -3.97
N GLU A 66 -15.24 5.24 -4.30
CA GLU A 66 -15.42 6.36 -5.23
C GLU A 66 -15.82 5.92 -6.64
N LYS A 67 -15.30 4.77 -7.11
CA LYS A 67 -15.67 4.21 -8.40
C LYS A 67 -17.09 3.65 -8.41
N ILE A 68 -17.57 3.12 -7.29
CA ILE A 68 -18.92 2.54 -7.13
C ILE A 68 -19.97 3.62 -6.79
N MET A 69 -19.61 4.61 -5.98
CA MET A 69 -20.48 5.69 -5.50
C MET A 69 -20.58 6.88 -6.45
N LYS A 70 -19.72 6.97 -7.48
CA LYS A 70 -19.95 7.85 -8.61
C LYS A 70 -21.22 7.40 -9.36
N LYS A 71 -22.34 7.97 -8.94
CA LYS A 71 -23.49 8.29 -9.78
C LYS A 71 -23.10 9.40 -10.77
#